data_AF-A0A248K1Z3-F1
#
_entry.id   AF-A0A248K1Z3-F1
#
_cell.length_a   1.000
_cell.length_b   1.000
_cell.length_c   1.000
_cell.angle_alpha   90.00
_cell.angle_beta   90.00
_cell.angle_gamma   90.00
#
_symmetry.space_group_name_H-M   'P 1'
#
loop_
_entity.id
_entity.type
_entity.pdbx_description
1 polymer ?
#
loop_
_entity_poly.entity_id
_entity_poly.type
_entity_poly.pdbx_seq_one_letter_code
_entity_poly.pdbx_strand_id
1 'polypeptide(L)'
;MTAITIYHNPDCGTSRNVLAMIRRAGAELEVIEYLKAPPSRAVLADLIRRMGMPMRQVLRRKGTPYAELGLDDPKWTDDDLLDFMMAHPILINRPIVVTPRGVKLCRPSDVVLDLLPGLPGADFDKEEGAPFLKDEPVLASDPGLVAALTAAGLPVADLAEGEARFFAYRTLGGTPAGYGGYVPLGTDILVRSVVVPETVQGKGIGRNLVALLLRRAWEEGHQRAWLLTTSAGGFFEKAGFKPVPRDQAPASVLATPQAQGLCPSTATLLSRTITV
;
A
#
# COMPACT_ATOMS: atom_id res chain seq x y z
N MET A 1 -14.00 19.95 18.06
CA MET A 1 -14.21 18.96 16.98
C MET A 1 -12.95 18.95 16.14
N THR A 2 -12.50 17.80 15.64
CA THR A 2 -11.25 17.70 14.88
C THR A 2 -11.57 17.76 13.39
N ALA A 3 -11.39 18.93 12.78
CA ALA A 3 -11.60 19.15 11.35
C ALA A 3 -10.66 18.25 10.52
N ILE A 4 -11.23 17.55 9.54
CA ILE A 4 -10.54 16.73 8.56
C ILE A 4 -10.56 17.49 7.23
N THR A 5 -9.42 17.68 6.59
CA THR A 5 -9.36 18.24 5.22
C THR A 5 -8.95 17.16 4.24
N ILE A 6 -9.66 17.04 3.12
CA ILE A 6 -9.30 16.16 2.01
C ILE A 6 -9.04 16.96 0.73
N TYR A 7 -7.86 16.77 0.15
CA TYR A 7 -7.53 17.19 -1.21
C TYR A 7 -8.08 16.14 -2.19
N HIS A 8 -9.26 16.42 -2.71
CA HIS A 8 -10.13 15.49 -3.41
C HIS A 8 -10.08 15.67 -4.92
N ASN A 9 -10.24 14.54 -5.65
CA ASN A 9 -10.55 14.55 -7.07
C ASN A 9 -11.77 13.64 -7.31
N PRO A 10 -12.92 14.20 -7.75
CA PRO A 10 -14.15 13.44 -7.93
C PRO A 10 -14.06 12.34 -9.00
N ASP A 11 -13.13 12.45 -9.96
CA ASP A 11 -12.93 11.45 -11.01
C ASP A 11 -12.02 10.29 -10.58
N CYS A 12 -11.56 10.28 -9.33
CA CYS A 12 -10.67 9.25 -8.81
C CYS A 12 -11.39 8.33 -7.81
N GLY A 13 -11.60 7.06 -8.17
CA GLY A 13 -12.25 6.07 -7.30
C GLY A 13 -11.61 5.94 -5.91
N THR A 14 -10.26 5.92 -5.82
CA THR A 14 -9.57 5.95 -4.51
C THR A 14 -9.95 7.18 -3.69
N SER A 15 -10.06 8.34 -4.33
CA SER A 15 -10.42 9.59 -3.66
C SER A 15 -11.87 9.60 -3.20
N ARG A 16 -12.79 9.06 -3.99
CA ARG A 16 -14.21 8.90 -3.60
C ARG A 16 -14.38 7.89 -2.46
N ASN A 17 -13.69 6.76 -2.50
CA ASN A 17 -13.68 5.78 -1.40
C ASN A 17 -13.21 6.40 -0.08
N VAL A 18 -12.12 7.18 -0.10
CA VAL A 18 -11.61 7.90 1.08
C VAL A 18 -12.62 8.94 1.58
N LEU A 19 -13.19 9.75 0.68
CA LEU A 19 -14.21 10.74 1.03
C LEU A 19 -15.43 10.08 1.69
N ALA A 20 -15.91 8.96 1.13
CA ALA A 20 -17.04 8.20 1.66
C ALA A 20 -16.74 7.65 3.06
N MET A 21 -15.54 7.12 3.28
CA MET A 21 -15.11 6.63 4.59
C MET A 21 -15.06 7.75 5.65
N ILE A 22 -14.51 8.92 5.32
CA ILE A 22 -14.47 10.06 6.25
C ILE A 22 -15.89 10.50 6.63
N ARG A 23 -16.80 10.60 5.65
CA ARG A 23 -18.22 10.92 5.90
C ARG A 23 -18.87 9.87 6.79
N ARG A 24 -18.59 8.58 6.56
CA ARG A 24 -19.12 7.47 7.36
C ARG A 24 -18.64 7.53 8.81
N ALA A 25 -17.43 8.03 9.06
CA ALA A 25 -16.89 8.23 10.40
C ALA A 25 -17.53 9.41 11.17
N GLY A 26 -18.38 10.21 10.52
CA GLY A 26 -19.14 11.29 11.17
C GLY A 26 -18.28 12.49 11.60
N ALA A 27 -17.10 12.66 11.01
CA ALA A 27 -16.19 13.76 11.34
C ALA A 27 -16.53 15.05 10.58
N GLU A 28 -16.18 16.19 11.18
CA GLU A 28 -16.20 17.49 10.48
C GLU A 28 -15.19 17.48 9.32
N LEU A 29 -15.65 17.87 8.13
CA LEU A 29 -14.94 17.60 6.89
C LEU A 29 -14.94 18.83 5.96
N GLU A 30 -13.75 19.26 5.57
CA GLU A 30 -13.49 20.21 4.50
C GLU A 30 -13.02 19.46 3.24
N VAL A 31 -13.70 19.69 2.10
CA VAL A 31 -13.37 19.05 0.82
C VAL A 31 -12.79 20.09 -0.13
N ILE A 32 -11.52 19.93 -0.50
CA ILE A 32 -10.83 20.82 -1.45
C ILE A 32 -10.65 20.08 -2.77
N GLU A 33 -11.35 20.51 -3.82
CA GLU A 33 -11.09 20.04 -5.18
C GLU A 33 -9.77 20.63 -5.70
N TYR A 34 -8.65 19.97 -5.40
CA TYR A 34 -7.31 20.54 -5.56
C TYR A 34 -6.91 20.89 -7.01
N LEU A 35 -7.64 20.37 -8.01
CA LEU A 35 -7.43 20.77 -9.41
C LEU A 35 -8.06 22.14 -9.72
N LYS A 36 -9.11 22.53 -9.00
CA LYS A 36 -9.77 23.84 -9.11
C LYS A 36 -9.16 24.86 -8.16
N ALA A 37 -8.84 24.41 -6.94
CA ALA A 37 -8.25 25.22 -5.88
C ALA A 37 -7.01 24.50 -5.32
N PRO A 38 -5.87 24.49 -6.05
CA PRO A 38 -4.66 23.86 -5.57
C PRO A 38 -4.15 24.53 -4.29
N PRO A 39 -3.52 23.79 -3.37
CA PRO A 39 -2.82 24.40 -2.24
C PRO A 39 -1.72 25.33 -2.75
N SER A 40 -1.38 26.35 -1.96
CA SER A 40 -0.21 27.18 -2.26
C SER A 40 1.08 26.35 -2.21
N ARG A 41 2.14 26.82 -2.85
CA ARG A 41 3.46 26.14 -2.85
C ARG A 41 3.94 25.79 -1.44
N ALA A 42 3.83 26.75 -0.51
CA ALA A 42 4.21 26.57 0.89
C ALA A 42 3.35 25.53 1.61
N VAL A 43 2.03 25.54 1.36
CA VAL A 43 1.12 24.54 1.93
C VAL A 43 1.42 23.15 1.37
N LEU A 44 1.63 23.01 0.05
CA LEU A 44 1.97 21.74 -0.55
C LEU A 44 3.29 21.18 -0.02
N ALA A 45 4.32 22.01 0.11
CA ALA A 45 5.60 21.63 0.72
C ALA A 45 5.41 21.13 2.17
N ASP A 46 4.61 21.82 2.98
CA ASP A 46 4.33 21.41 4.36
C ASP A 46 3.56 20.08 4.41
N LEU A 47 2.55 19.89 3.55
CA LEU A 47 1.81 18.64 3.46
C LEU A 47 2.75 17.47 3.14
N ILE A 48 3.63 17.63 2.15
CA ILE A 48 4.57 16.58 1.73
C ILE A 48 5.55 16.24 2.84
N ARG A 49 6.10 17.26 3.50
CA ARG A 49 6.95 17.08 4.68
C ARG A 49 6.23 16.33 5.80
N ARG A 50 4.98 16.69 6.11
CA ARG A 50 4.17 16.03 7.16
C ARG A 50 3.74 14.62 6.82
N MET A 51 3.64 14.27 5.54
CA MET A 51 3.44 12.88 5.10
C MET A 51 4.70 12.02 5.26
N GLY A 52 5.89 12.63 5.46
CA GLY A 52 7.16 11.91 5.54
C GLY A 52 7.56 11.22 4.24
N MET A 53 7.12 11.76 3.08
CA MET A 53 7.36 11.17 1.77
C MET A 53 8.43 11.95 0.99
N PRO A 54 9.29 11.28 0.20
CA PRO A 54 10.08 11.96 -0.82
C PRO A 54 9.17 12.68 -1.83
N MET A 55 9.52 13.90 -2.25
CA MET A 55 8.73 14.72 -3.18
C MET A 55 8.32 13.93 -4.43
N ARG A 56 9.27 13.19 -5.01
CA ARG A 56 9.07 12.36 -6.20
C ARG A 56 8.01 11.27 -6.03
N GLN A 57 7.81 10.76 -4.82
CA GLN A 57 6.78 9.74 -4.52
C GLN A 57 5.36 10.34 -4.45
N VAL A 58 5.23 11.67 -4.34
CA VAL A 58 3.95 12.37 -4.35
C VAL A 58 3.48 12.65 -5.78
N LEU A 59 4.36 12.50 -6.78
CA LEU A 59 4.01 12.72 -8.17
C LEU A 59 3.12 11.61 -8.73
N ARG A 60 1.99 12.03 -9.28
CA ARG A 60 1.12 11.19 -10.07
C ARG A 60 1.74 10.97 -11.46
N ARG A 61 2.02 9.71 -11.77
CA ARG A 61 2.60 9.30 -13.06
C ARG A 61 1.57 9.06 -14.17
N LYS A 62 0.47 8.38 -13.87
CA LYS A 62 -0.51 7.93 -14.88
C LYS A 62 -1.56 9.00 -15.18
N GLY A 63 -1.76 9.30 -16.46
CA GLY A 63 -2.74 10.29 -16.94
C GLY A 63 -2.36 11.72 -16.56
N THR A 64 -1.06 12.03 -16.66
CA THR A 64 -0.43 13.32 -16.35
C THR A 64 0.72 13.55 -17.33
N PRO A 65 1.24 14.78 -17.45
CA PRO A 65 2.39 15.07 -18.31
C PRO A 65 3.74 14.57 -17.73
N TYR A 66 3.73 13.67 -16.73
CA TYR A 66 4.94 13.22 -16.02
C TYR A 66 6.03 12.68 -16.98
N ALA A 67 5.64 11.87 -17.96
CA ALA A 67 6.57 11.31 -18.94
C ALA A 67 7.01 12.33 -19.98
N GLU A 68 6.09 13.17 -20.46
CA GLU A 68 6.36 14.24 -21.44
C GLU A 68 7.34 15.28 -20.90
N LEU A 69 7.26 15.56 -19.59
CA LEU A 69 8.16 16.47 -18.87
C LEU A 69 9.46 15.80 -18.39
N GLY A 70 9.64 14.47 -18.60
CA GLY A 70 10.82 13.73 -18.18
C GLY A 70 11.07 13.77 -16.67
N LEU A 71 10.00 13.67 -15.85
CA LEU A 71 10.08 13.79 -14.38
C LEU A 71 10.59 12.52 -13.68
N ASP A 72 10.98 11.50 -14.44
CA ASP A 72 11.73 10.34 -13.95
C ASP A 72 13.23 10.62 -13.84
N ASP A 73 13.74 11.61 -14.57
CA ASP A 73 15.15 12.01 -14.55
C ASP A 73 15.57 12.42 -13.12
N PRO A 74 16.62 11.79 -12.55
CA PRO A 74 17.09 12.10 -11.20
C PRO A 74 17.68 13.50 -11.07
N LYS A 75 17.92 14.23 -12.16
CA LYS A 75 18.41 15.62 -12.12
C LYS A 75 17.47 16.60 -11.43
N TRP A 76 16.16 16.33 -11.46
CA TRP A 76 15.16 17.22 -10.90
C TRP A 76 15.22 17.23 -9.37
N THR A 77 15.40 18.43 -8.80
CA THR A 77 15.40 18.63 -7.35
C THR A 77 13.98 18.63 -6.79
N ASP A 78 13.85 18.52 -5.48
CA ASP A 78 12.53 18.59 -4.82
C ASP A 78 11.84 19.93 -5.08
N ASP A 79 12.60 21.04 -5.17
CA ASP A 79 12.04 22.36 -5.49
C ASP A 79 11.55 22.43 -6.96
N ASP A 80 12.29 21.86 -7.91
CA ASP A 80 11.85 21.78 -9.31
C ASP A 80 10.56 20.96 -9.43
N LEU A 81 10.52 19.79 -8.77
CA LEU A 81 9.35 18.91 -8.77
C LEU A 81 8.12 19.59 -8.15
N LEU A 82 8.34 20.41 -7.12
CA LEU A 82 7.30 21.20 -6.50
C LEU A 82 6.79 22.29 -7.45
N ASP A 83 7.67 22.96 -8.19
CA ASP A 83 7.29 23.97 -9.18
C ASP A 83 6.50 23.33 -10.34
N PHE A 84 6.87 22.13 -10.79
CA PHE A 84 6.06 21.37 -11.75
C PHE A 84 4.66 21.04 -11.20
N MET A 85 4.52 20.65 -9.94
CA MET A 85 3.21 20.42 -9.32
C MET A 85 2.37 21.70 -9.22
N MET A 86 3.00 22.86 -9.00
CA MET A 86 2.30 24.14 -9.00
C MET A 86 1.84 24.55 -10.41
N ALA A 87 2.68 24.34 -11.43
CA ALA A 87 2.34 24.61 -12.82
C ALA A 87 1.30 23.62 -13.38
N HIS A 88 1.34 22.37 -12.93
CA HIS A 88 0.45 21.30 -13.35
C HIS A 88 -0.13 20.56 -12.14
N PRO A 89 -1.16 21.09 -11.45
CA PRO A 89 -1.74 20.48 -10.26
C PRO A 89 -2.11 19.01 -10.43
N ILE A 90 -2.44 18.56 -11.65
CA ILE A 90 -2.71 17.15 -11.97
C ILE A 90 -1.54 16.19 -11.64
N LEU A 91 -0.32 16.70 -11.51
CA LEU A 91 0.86 15.95 -11.04
C LEU A 91 0.80 15.64 -9.54
N ILE A 92 -0.02 16.32 -8.74
CA ILE A 92 -0.19 16.01 -7.32
C ILE A 92 -1.02 14.71 -7.21
N ASN A 93 -0.45 13.67 -6.61
CA ASN A 93 -1.19 12.42 -6.35
C ASN A 93 -2.24 12.62 -5.24
N ARG A 94 -3.25 11.76 -5.23
CA ARG A 94 -4.50 12.00 -4.50
C ARG A 94 -5.13 10.71 -3.94
N PRO A 95 -5.97 10.81 -2.88
CA PRO A 95 -6.19 12.00 -2.06
C PRO A 95 -5.11 12.20 -0.99
N ILE A 96 -4.81 13.46 -0.68
CA ILE A 96 -4.10 13.83 0.54
C ILE A 96 -5.15 14.13 1.61
N VAL A 97 -5.02 13.52 2.78
CA VAL A 97 -5.93 13.74 3.92
C VAL A 97 -5.13 14.32 5.08
N VAL A 98 -5.67 15.36 5.71
CA VAL A 98 -5.11 16.06 6.87
C VAL A 98 -6.05 15.87 8.04
N THR A 99 -5.52 15.37 9.16
CA THR A 99 -6.23 15.32 10.45
C THR A 99 -5.26 15.71 11.57
N PRO A 100 -5.75 15.89 12.82
CA PRO A 100 -4.87 16.08 13.97
C PRO A 100 -3.95 14.88 14.26
N ARG A 101 -4.27 13.68 13.73
CA ARG A 101 -3.41 12.50 13.85
C ARG A 101 -2.26 12.47 12.84
N GLY A 102 -2.33 13.29 11.78
CA GLY A 102 -1.28 13.37 10.78
C GLY A 102 -1.79 13.72 9.38
N VAL A 103 -0.88 13.61 8.40
CA VAL A 103 -1.18 13.79 6.99
C VAL A 103 -0.77 12.53 6.24
N LYS A 104 -1.63 11.99 5.38
CA LYS A 104 -1.26 10.87 4.50
C LYS A 104 -1.80 11.04 3.10
N LEU A 105 -1.03 10.56 2.12
CA LEU A 105 -1.52 10.19 0.80
C LEU A 105 -2.23 8.84 0.94
N CYS A 106 -3.57 8.84 0.94
CA CYS A 106 -4.36 7.65 1.26
C CYS A 106 -4.49 6.71 0.07
N ARG A 107 -3.39 6.01 -0.22
CA ARG A 107 -3.26 5.03 -1.30
C ARG A 107 -2.55 3.78 -0.75
N PRO A 108 -3.26 2.64 -0.58
CA PRO A 108 -4.69 2.43 -0.87
C PRO A 108 -5.62 3.28 0.02
N SER A 109 -6.91 3.34 -0.32
CA SER A 109 -7.91 4.16 0.39
C SER A 109 -7.97 3.87 1.89
N ASP A 110 -7.70 2.63 2.29
CA ASP A 110 -7.74 2.08 3.65
C ASP A 110 -6.75 2.76 4.58
N VAL A 111 -5.69 3.39 4.03
CA VAL A 111 -4.73 4.19 4.80
C VAL A 111 -5.41 5.35 5.53
N VAL A 112 -6.58 5.80 5.08
CA VAL A 112 -7.37 6.82 5.81
C VAL A 112 -7.77 6.35 7.21
N LEU A 113 -7.93 5.05 7.44
CA LEU A 113 -8.35 4.50 8.73
C LEU A 113 -7.36 4.85 9.85
N ASP A 114 -6.07 4.98 9.53
CA ASP A 114 -5.03 5.39 10.48
C ASP A 114 -5.22 6.84 10.98
N LEU A 115 -5.85 7.69 10.16
CA LEU A 115 -6.00 9.11 10.42
C LEU A 115 -7.30 9.48 11.14
N LEU A 116 -8.30 8.59 11.12
CA LEU A 116 -9.61 8.87 11.69
C LEU A 116 -9.59 8.83 13.23
N PRO A 117 -10.34 9.71 13.91
CA PRO A 117 -10.42 9.71 15.37
C PRO A 117 -11.13 8.46 15.92
N GLY A 118 -12.04 7.87 15.13
CA GLY A 118 -12.72 6.62 15.41
C GLY A 118 -13.13 5.92 14.11
N LEU A 119 -13.17 4.59 14.15
CA LEU A 119 -13.58 3.78 13.01
C LEU A 119 -15.07 3.44 13.11
N PRO A 120 -15.81 3.43 11.99
CA PRO A 120 -17.16 2.88 12.00
C PRO A 120 -17.08 1.38 12.30
N GLY A 121 -17.82 0.90 13.30
CA GLY A 121 -17.81 -0.52 13.72
C GLY A 121 -18.60 -1.48 12.82
N ALA A 122 -19.10 -0.99 11.68
CA ALA A 122 -19.84 -1.78 10.71
C ALA A 122 -19.04 -1.87 9.41
N ASP A 123 -19.17 -3.01 8.73
CA ASP A 123 -18.55 -3.22 7.42
C ASP A 123 -18.95 -2.12 6.43
N PHE A 124 -17.99 -1.75 5.59
CA PHE A 124 -18.18 -0.77 4.54
C PHE A 124 -17.39 -1.20 3.32
N ASP A 125 -18.11 -1.38 2.22
CA ASP A 125 -17.54 -1.73 0.94
C ASP A 125 -17.17 -0.48 0.15
N LYS A 126 -16.08 -0.59 -0.60
CA LYS A 126 -15.64 0.39 -1.57
C LYS A 126 -16.53 0.34 -2.82
N GLU A 127 -16.43 1.36 -3.67
CA GLU A 127 -17.18 1.42 -4.94
C GLU A 127 -17.00 0.17 -5.82
N GLU A 128 -15.81 -0.44 -5.81
CA GLU A 128 -15.52 -1.66 -6.57
C GLU A 128 -15.99 -2.97 -5.89
N GLY A 129 -16.65 -2.89 -4.73
CA GLY A 129 -17.19 -4.02 -3.97
C GLY A 129 -16.19 -4.71 -3.03
N ALA A 130 -14.94 -4.24 -2.96
CA ALA A 130 -13.97 -4.72 -1.97
C ALA A 130 -14.23 -4.08 -0.60
N PRO A 131 -14.21 -4.83 0.51
CA PRO A 131 -14.36 -4.23 1.83
C PRO A 131 -13.16 -3.36 2.17
N PHE A 132 -13.38 -2.32 3.00
CA PHE A 132 -12.30 -1.69 3.74
C PHE A 132 -11.69 -2.69 4.72
N LEU A 133 -10.36 -2.73 4.74
CA LEU A 133 -9.59 -3.61 5.60
C LEU A 133 -8.80 -2.82 6.62
N LYS A 134 -8.81 -3.29 7.86
CA LYS A 134 -7.90 -2.90 8.92
C LYS A 134 -6.84 -3.99 9.04
N ASP A 135 -5.57 -3.59 9.03
CA ASP A 135 -4.45 -4.46 9.33
C ASP A 135 -4.00 -4.29 10.79
N GLU A 136 -3.64 -5.41 11.41
CA GLU A 136 -3.15 -5.47 12.80
C GLU A 136 -1.89 -6.33 12.83
N PRO A 137 -0.77 -5.86 13.42
CA PRO A 137 0.43 -6.66 13.58
C PRO A 137 0.14 -7.92 14.40
N VAL A 138 0.66 -9.06 13.95
CA VAL A 138 0.58 -10.34 14.66
C VAL A 138 1.95 -10.98 14.78
N LEU A 139 2.14 -11.81 15.81
CA LEU A 139 3.36 -12.57 15.98
C LEU A 139 3.43 -13.70 14.94
N ALA A 140 4.64 -14.14 14.62
CA ALA A 140 4.86 -15.33 13.79
C ALA A 140 4.18 -16.60 14.36
N SER A 141 4.01 -16.65 15.67
CA SER A 141 3.34 -17.74 16.40
C SER A 141 1.82 -17.55 16.53
N ASP A 142 1.22 -16.56 15.88
CA ASP A 142 -0.22 -16.32 15.94
C ASP A 142 -0.99 -17.56 15.45
N PRO A 143 -1.89 -18.14 16.27
CA PRO A 143 -2.60 -19.36 15.89
C PRO A 143 -3.47 -19.19 14.63
N GLY A 144 -4.03 -18.00 14.42
CA GLY A 144 -4.85 -17.70 13.26
C GLY A 144 -4.04 -17.66 11.97
N LEU A 145 -2.85 -17.04 12.01
CA LEU A 145 -1.88 -17.04 10.92
C LEU A 145 -1.46 -18.47 10.57
N VAL A 146 -1.00 -19.25 11.56
CA VAL A 146 -0.53 -20.63 11.35
C VAL A 146 -1.63 -21.51 10.77
N ALA A 147 -2.85 -21.41 11.30
CA ALA A 147 -3.99 -22.17 10.80
C ALA A 147 -4.34 -21.79 9.34
N ALA A 148 -4.36 -20.50 9.02
CA ALA A 148 -4.69 -20.02 7.68
C ALA A 148 -3.67 -20.47 6.63
N LEU A 149 -2.37 -20.40 6.96
CA LEU A 149 -1.31 -20.86 6.07
C LEU A 149 -1.33 -22.37 5.89
N THR A 150 -1.52 -23.13 6.98
CA THR A 150 -1.63 -24.60 6.93
C THR A 150 -2.81 -25.02 6.05
N ALA A 151 -3.98 -24.39 6.21
CA ALA A 151 -5.15 -24.67 5.38
C ALA A 151 -4.93 -24.34 3.90
N ALA A 152 -4.10 -23.34 3.60
CA ALA A 152 -3.71 -22.98 2.23
C ALA A 152 -2.54 -23.82 1.67
N GLY A 153 -2.05 -24.82 2.43
CA GLY A 153 -0.91 -25.64 2.04
C GLY A 153 0.42 -24.87 1.97
N LEU A 154 0.54 -23.76 2.70
CA LEU A 154 1.74 -22.92 2.74
C LEU A 154 2.65 -23.32 3.91
N PRO A 155 3.99 -23.24 3.75
CA PRO A 155 4.93 -23.57 4.83
C PRO A 155 4.77 -22.66 6.06
N VAL A 156 4.84 -23.27 7.24
CA VAL A 156 4.77 -22.58 8.55
C VAL A 156 6.02 -22.77 9.42
N ALA A 157 6.89 -23.72 9.07
CA ALA A 157 8.04 -24.11 9.90
C ALA A 157 9.04 -22.97 10.13
N ASP A 158 9.21 -22.10 9.13
CA ASP A 158 10.18 -21.00 9.09
C ASP A 158 9.53 -19.63 9.39
N LEU A 159 8.33 -19.59 9.98
CA LEU A 159 7.67 -18.33 10.31
C LEU A 159 8.39 -17.59 11.44
N ALA A 160 8.90 -18.34 12.43
CA ALA A 160 9.62 -17.79 13.58
C ALA A 160 11.08 -17.46 13.28
N GLU A 161 11.56 -17.79 12.08
CA GLU A 161 12.93 -17.52 11.68
C GLU A 161 13.08 -16.08 11.15
N GLY A 162 13.88 -15.27 11.85
CA GLY A 162 14.25 -13.93 11.42
C GLY A 162 13.28 -12.82 11.85
N GLU A 163 13.38 -11.67 11.18
CA GLU A 163 12.69 -10.43 11.54
C GLU A 163 11.40 -10.19 10.75
N ALA A 164 10.70 -11.27 10.40
CA ALA A 164 9.47 -11.17 9.62
C ALA A 164 8.40 -10.32 10.33
N ARG A 165 7.72 -9.47 9.56
CA ARG A 165 6.54 -8.72 9.97
C ARG A 165 5.31 -9.42 9.43
N PHE A 166 4.33 -9.72 10.29
CA PHE A 166 3.06 -10.32 9.89
C PHE A 166 1.90 -9.45 10.32
N PHE A 167 0.84 -9.47 9.51
CA PHE A 167 -0.37 -8.71 9.73
C PHE A 167 -1.59 -9.61 9.51
N ALA A 168 -2.55 -9.51 10.43
CA ALA A 168 -3.90 -9.99 10.23
C ALA A 168 -4.74 -8.87 9.63
N TYR A 169 -5.57 -9.20 8.65
CA TYR A 169 -6.47 -8.28 7.98
C TYR A 169 -7.90 -8.62 8.33
N ARG A 170 -8.67 -7.61 8.72
CA ARG A 170 -10.08 -7.75 9.09
C ARG A 170 -10.92 -6.69 8.39
N THR A 171 -12.18 -7.00 8.12
CA THR A 171 -13.16 -5.98 7.76
C THR A 171 -13.44 -5.08 8.98
N LEU A 172 -14.10 -3.94 8.78
CA LEU A 172 -14.38 -3.00 9.87
C LEU A 172 -15.33 -3.57 10.94
N GLY A 173 -16.22 -4.48 10.57
CA GLY A 173 -17.05 -5.28 11.46
C GLY A 173 -16.33 -6.45 12.15
N GLY A 174 -15.02 -6.62 11.89
CA GLY A 174 -14.16 -7.61 12.58
C GLY A 174 -14.03 -8.95 11.88
N THR A 175 -14.67 -9.16 10.72
CA THR A 175 -14.60 -10.41 9.96
C THR A 175 -13.16 -10.67 9.49
N PRO A 176 -12.56 -11.84 9.77
CA PRO A 176 -11.24 -12.18 9.24
C PRO A 176 -11.24 -12.16 7.70
N ALA A 177 -10.30 -11.42 7.12
CA ALA A 177 -10.16 -11.26 5.67
C ALA A 177 -8.90 -11.96 5.12
N GLY A 178 -7.85 -12.07 5.92
CA GLY A 178 -6.63 -12.76 5.50
C GLY A 178 -5.41 -12.40 6.33
N TYR A 179 -4.26 -12.90 5.91
CA TYR A 179 -2.96 -12.60 6.50
C TYR A 179 -1.95 -12.28 5.41
N GLY A 180 -0.91 -11.55 5.77
CA GLY A 180 0.22 -11.25 4.91
C GLY A 180 1.42 -10.84 5.73
N GLY A 181 2.61 -11.07 5.19
CA GLY A 181 3.83 -10.65 5.84
C GLY A 181 4.95 -10.32 4.87
N TYR A 182 6.02 -9.77 5.42
CA TYR A 182 7.26 -9.58 4.70
C TYR A 182 8.47 -9.75 5.61
N VAL A 183 9.60 -10.09 5.00
CA VAL A 183 10.91 -10.12 5.65
C VAL A 183 11.71 -8.90 5.18
N PRO A 184 12.14 -8.00 6.08
CA PRO A 184 13.05 -6.92 5.74
C PRO A 184 14.40 -7.44 5.23
N LEU A 185 14.91 -6.86 4.14
CA LEU A 185 16.19 -7.19 3.49
C LEU A 185 16.95 -5.91 3.11
N GLY A 186 17.20 -5.04 4.10
CA GLY A 186 17.78 -3.71 3.88
C GLY A 186 16.76 -2.76 3.25
N THR A 187 17.08 -2.20 2.07
CA THR A 187 16.13 -1.35 1.31
C THR A 187 15.02 -2.16 0.66
N ASP A 188 15.15 -3.48 0.61
CA ASP A 188 14.21 -4.39 -0.03
C ASP A 188 13.40 -5.16 1.01
N ILE A 189 12.28 -5.75 0.58
CA ILE A 189 11.56 -6.76 1.35
C ILE A 189 11.35 -8.02 0.53
N LEU A 190 11.20 -9.14 1.22
CA LEU A 190 10.62 -10.36 0.68
C LEU A 190 9.18 -10.49 1.17
N VAL A 191 8.20 -10.28 0.29
CA VAL A 191 6.78 -10.54 0.58
C VAL A 191 6.59 -12.05 0.72
N ARG A 192 5.97 -12.47 1.82
CA ARG A 192 5.67 -13.87 2.07
C ARG A 192 4.37 -14.07 2.82
N SER A 193 3.83 -15.26 2.64
CA SER A 193 2.65 -15.76 3.36
C SER A 193 1.41 -14.88 3.21
N VAL A 194 1.12 -14.43 1.99
CA VAL A 194 -0.16 -13.77 1.67
C VAL A 194 -1.24 -14.83 1.47
N VAL A 195 -2.25 -14.84 2.34
CA VAL A 195 -3.35 -15.79 2.30
C VAL A 195 -4.68 -15.08 2.51
N VAL A 196 -5.68 -15.44 1.70
CA VAL A 196 -7.07 -15.03 1.83
C VAL A 196 -7.90 -16.30 1.92
N PRO A 197 -8.62 -16.56 3.04
CA PRO A 197 -9.44 -17.76 3.20
C PRO A 197 -10.46 -17.89 2.07
N GLU A 198 -10.67 -19.10 1.56
CA GLU A 198 -11.57 -19.37 0.42
C GLU A 198 -12.99 -18.83 0.64
N THR A 199 -13.46 -18.84 1.88
CA THR A 199 -14.78 -18.35 2.29
C THR A 199 -15.01 -16.86 2.02
N VAL A 200 -13.94 -16.08 1.84
CA VAL A 200 -14.00 -14.62 1.60
C VAL A 200 -13.30 -14.19 0.31
N GLN A 201 -12.89 -15.13 -0.56
CA GLN A 201 -12.26 -14.82 -1.83
C GLN A 201 -13.23 -14.16 -2.83
N GLY A 202 -12.68 -13.61 -3.93
CA GLY A 202 -13.47 -13.10 -5.06
C GLY A 202 -13.88 -11.62 -4.99
N LYS A 203 -13.62 -10.92 -3.89
CA LYS A 203 -14.01 -9.49 -3.71
C LYS A 203 -12.85 -8.50 -3.78
N GLY A 204 -11.77 -8.83 -4.48
CA GLY A 204 -10.57 -7.95 -4.55
C GLY A 204 -9.74 -7.85 -3.25
N ILE A 205 -10.11 -8.57 -2.19
CA ILE A 205 -9.43 -8.58 -0.88
C ILE A 205 -7.93 -8.81 -1.01
N GLY A 206 -7.51 -9.84 -1.75
CA GLY A 206 -6.08 -10.16 -1.89
C GLY A 206 -5.26 -8.99 -2.46
N ARG A 207 -5.78 -8.26 -3.46
CA ARG A 207 -5.08 -7.10 -4.01
C ARG A 207 -5.01 -5.94 -3.01
N ASN A 208 -6.08 -5.72 -2.25
CA ASN A 208 -6.13 -4.69 -1.23
C ASN A 208 -5.13 -4.99 -0.09
N LEU A 209 -5.09 -6.25 0.36
CA LEU A 209 -4.16 -6.76 1.35
C LEU A 209 -2.71 -6.54 0.90
N VAL A 210 -2.35 -6.93 -0.32
CA VAL A 210 -1.00 -6.70 -0.85
C VAL A 210 -0.69 -5.20 -0.92
N ALA A 211 -1.63 -4.36 -1.31
CA ALA A 211 -1.42 -2.91 -1.34
C ALA A 211 -1.17 -2.32 0.06
N LEU A 212 -1.92 -2.75 1.07
CA LEU A 212 -1.70 -2.37 2.47
C LEU A 212 -0.36 -2.90 3.00
N LEU A 213 -0.01 -4.15 2.71
CA LEU A 213 1.25 -4.75 3.13
C LEU A 213 2.45 -3.96 2.57
N LEU A 214 2.41 -3.61 1.28
CA LEU A 214 3.42 -2.79 0.64
C LEU A 214 3.45 -1.37 1.20
N ARG A 215 2.30 -0.81 1.59
CA ARG A 215 2.23 0.48 2.28
C ARG A 215 2.96 0.42 3.63
N ARG A 216 2.77 -0.64 4.43
CA ARG A 216 3.48 -0.78 5.72
C ARG A 216 4.98 -0.89 5.54
N ALA A 217 5.43 -1.71 4.59
CA ALA A 217 6.85 -1.79 4.25
C ALA A 217 7.42 -0.45 3.75
N TRP A 218 6.64 0.33 2.99
CA TRP A 218 7.05 1.67 2.56
C TRP A 218 7.21 2.64 3.75
N GLU A 219 6.28 2.58 4.72
CA GLU A 219 6.33 3.39 5.95
C GLU A 219 7.56 3.04 6.82
N GLU A 220 8.09 1.82 6.70
CA GLU A 220 9.36 1.39 7.31
C GLU A 220 10.61 1.75 6.49
N GLY A 221 10.44 2.42 5.34
CA GLY A 221 11.54 2.91 4.50
C GLY A 221 11.98 1.95 3.39
N HIS A 222 11.29 0.83 3.20
CA HIS A 222 11.60 -0.11 2.13
C HIS A 222 11.10 0.38 0.76
N GLN A 223 11.86 0.09 -0.29
CA GLN A 223 11.69 0.65 -1.63
C GLN A 223 11.35 -0.38 -2.69
N ARG A 224 11.70 -1.65 -2.49
CA ARG A 224 11.43 -2.72 -3.45
C ARG A 224 10.91 -3.96 -2.76
N ALA A 225 9.89 -4.56 -3.35
CA ALA A 225 9.33 -5.83 -2.92
C ALA A 225 9.71 -6.93 -3.90
N TRP A 226 10.14 -8.06 -3.34
CA TRP A 226 10.41 -9.31 -4.03
C TRP A 226 9.46 -10.38 -3.51
N LEU A 227 9.14 -11.37 -4.33
CA LEU A 227 8.42 -12.56 -3.90
C LEU A 227 8.75 -13.76 -4.79
N LEU A 228 8.61 -14.95 -4.22
CA LEU A 228 8.66 -16.20 -4.96
C LEU A 228 7.28 -16.85 -4.91
N THR A 229 6.82 -17.40 -6.03
CA THR A 229 5.56 -18.14 -6.09
C THR A 229 5.61 -19.24 -7.13
N THR A 230 4.95 -20.36 -6.84
CA THR A 230 4.78 -21.50 -7.76
C THR A 230 3.43 -21.46 -8.47
N SER A 231 2.40 -20.86 -7.87
CA SER A 231 1.01 -20.95 -8.33
C SER A 231 0.29 -19.61 -8.45
N ALA A 232 0.79 -18.53 -7.86
CA ALA A 232 0.11 -17.24 -7.78
C ALA A 232 0.71 -16.14 -8.67
N GLY A 233 1.54 -16.49 -9.66
CA GLY A 233 2.22 -15.54 -10.55
C GLY A 233 1.25 -14.53 -11.19
N GLY A 234 0.21 -15.03 -11.86
CA GLY A 234 -0.79 -14.18 -12.51
C GLY A 234 -1.61 -13.29 -11.55
N PHE A 235 -1.72 -13.66 -10.27
CA PHE A 235 -2.32 -12.79 -9.25
C PHE A 235 -1.38 -11.62 -8.92
N PHE A 236 -0.11 -11.89 -8.64
CA PHE A 236 0.88 -10.86 -8.28
C PHE A 236 1.23 -9.95 -9.45
N GLU A 237 1.23 -10.46 -10.68
CA GLU A 237 1.36 -9.63 -11.88
C GLU A 237 0.24 -8.60 -11.99
N LYS A 238 -1.01 -9.00 -11.72
CA LYS A 238 -2.15 -8.07 -11.63
C LYS A 238 -2.03 -7.11 -10.45
N ALA A 239 -1.28 -7.47 -9.41
CA ALA A 239 -0.88 -6.60 -8.31
C ALA A 239 0.35 -5.73 -8.64
N GLY A 240 0.82 -5.73 -9.89
CA GLY A 240 1.88 -4.86 -10.39
C GLY A 240 3.30 -5.40 -10.23
N PHE A 241 3.46 -6.64 -9.75
CA PHE A 241 4.76 -7.31 -9.79
C PHE A 241 5.11 -7.72 -11.22
N LYS A 242 6.41 -7.84 -11.51
CA LYS A 242 6.90 -8.31 -12.80
C LYS A 242 7.86 -9.47 -12.58
N PRO A 243 7.82 -10.52 -13.42
CA PRO A 243 8.83 -11.58 -13.39
C PRO A 243 10.23 -11.00 -13.55
N VAL A 244 11.18 -11.51 -12.77
CA VAL A 244 12.59 -11.16 -12.85
C VAL A 244 13.43 -12.43 -12.88
N PRO A 245 14.40 -12.54 -13.82
CA PRO A 245 15.37 -13.64 -13.82
C PRO A 245 16.10 -13.76 -12.47
N ARG A 246 16.33 -15.00 -12.00
CA ARG A 246 16.94 -15.24 -10.68
C ARG A 246 18.35 -14.68 -10.55
N ASP A 247 19.12 -14.63 -11.64
CA ASP A 247 20.46 -14.05 -11.70
C ASP A 247 20.48 -12.51 -11.57
N GLN A 248 19.34 -11.84 -11.75
CA GLN A 248 19.16 -10.41 -11.53
C GLN A 248 18.62 -10.09 -10.13
N ALA A 249 18.37 -11.11 -9.31
CA ALA A 249 17.91 -10.93 -7.95
C ALA A 249 19.07 -10.52 -7.02
N PRO A 250 18.82 -9.65 -6.02
CA PRO A 250 19.79 -9.39 -4.97
C PRO A 250 20.20 -10.67 -4.25
N ALA A 251 21.48 -10.78 -3.88
CA ALA A 251 21.99 -11.92 -3.11
C ALA A 251 21.23 -12.10 -1.78
N SER A 252 20.78 -11.00 -1.15
CA SER A 252 19.96 -11.03 0.06
C SER A 252 18.61 -11.73 -0.14
N VAL A 253 18.01 -11.62 -1.32
CA VAL A 253 16.77 -12.31 -1.68
C VAL A 253 17.02 -13.79 -1.94
N LEU A 254 18.11 -14.12 -2.63
CA LEU A 254 18.46 -15.52 -2.95
C LEU A 254 18.94 -16.31 -1.73
N ALA A 255 19.47 -15.62 -0.72
CA ALA A 255 19.94 -16.22 0.52
C ALA A 255 18.82 -16.59 1.51
N THR A 256 17.56 -16.21 1.24
CA THR A 256 16.47 -16.51 2.18
C THR A 256 16.08 -17.99 2.16
N PRO A 257 15.58 -18.55 3.28
CA PRO A 257 15.11 -19.93 3.34
C PRO A 257 14.06 -20.25 2.26
N GLN A 258 13.21 -19.28 1.92
CA GLN A 258 12.16 -19.45 0.91
C GLN A 258 12.76 -19.56 -0.50
N ALA A 259 13.81 -18.79 -0.80
CA ALA A 259 14.48 -18.86 -2.10
C ALA A 259 15.29 -20.15 -2.26
N GLN A 260 15.88 -20.65 -1.17
CA GLN A 260 16.67 -21.88 -1.14
C GLN A 260 15.79 -23.14 -1.15
N GLY A 261 14.66 -23.14 -0.43
CA GLY A 261 13.75 -24.28 -0.34
C GLY A 261 12.86 -24.48 -1.57
N LEU A 262 12.65 -23.44 -2.38
CA LEU A 262 11.84 -23.52 -3.60
C LEU A 262 12.69 -23.82 -4.83
N CYS A 263 12.33 -24.90 -5.53
CA CYS A 263 13.01 -25.34 -6.75
C CYS A 263 13.07 -24.20 -7.81
N PRO A 264 14.27 -23.87 -8.33
CA PRO A 264 14.45 -22.79 -9.30
C PRO A 264 13.66 -22.90 -10.59
N SER A 265 13.36 -24.13 -11.04
CA SER A 265 12.62 -24.37 -12.28
C SER A 265 11.10 -24.23 -12.13
N THR A 266 10.57 -24.21 -10.89
CA THR A 266 9.12 -24.20 -10.65
C THR A 266 8.63 -22.94 -9.93
N ALA A 267 9.51 -22.23 -9.22
CA ALA A 267 9.15 -20.98 -8.53
C ALA A 267 9.60 -19.75 -9.33
N THR A 268 8.62 -18.98 -9.78
CA THR A 268 8.81 -17.68 -10.44
C THR A 268 9.18 -16.64 -9.38
N LEU A 269 10.29 -15.94 -9.63
CA LEU A 269 10.68 -14.75 -8.88
C LEU A 269 10.03 -13.52 -9.51
N LEU A 270 9.36 -12.70 -8.70
CA LEU A 270 8.77 -11.45 -9.15
C LEU A 270 9.25 -10.29 -8.27
N SER A 271 9.25 -9.08 -8.85
CA SER A 271 9.57 -7.87 -8.11
C SER A 271 8.72 -6.68 -8.51
N ARG A 272 8.65 -5.70 -7.61
CA ARG A 272 7.97 -4.42 -7.82
C ARG A 272 8.65 -3.32 -7.00
N THR A 273 8.79 -2.12 -7.58
CA THR A 273 9.08 -0.92 -6.78
C THR A 273 7.87 -0.58 -5.91
N ILE A 274 8.12 -0.38 -4.62
CA ILE A 274 7.11 0.03 -3.66
C ILE A 274 6.80 1.51 -3.91
N THR A 275 5.56 1.78 -4.28
CA THR A 275 5.04 3.12 -4.59
C THR A 275 3.70 3.28 -3.91
N VAL A 276 3.44 4.46 -3.37
CA VAL A 276 2.21 4.83 -2.65
C VAL A 276 1.28 5.66 -3.54
#